data_AF-E6QFC7-F1
#
_entry.id   AF-E6QFC7-F1
#
_cell.length_a   1.000
_cell.length_b   1.000
_cell.length_c   1.000
_cell.angle_alpha   90.00
_cell.angle_beta   90.00
_cell.angle_gamma   90.00
#
_symmetry.space_group_name_H-M   'P 1'
#
loop_
_entity.id
_entity.type
_entity.pdbx_description
1 polymer ?
#
loop_
_entity_poly.entity_id
_entity_poly.type
_entity_poly.pdbx_seq_one_letter_code
_entity_poly.pdbx_strand_id
1 'polypeptide(L)'
;MDEIGGKHQAGSCGGAGAAFDAMDPDQKVALVRALRWPLSASAGARSCSTTPGRPVRPLLVDPKNLPRRRALTTVAGRFALLHALTHIEFNAINLALDAICRFPGLPDSKPEEACLD
;
A
#
# COMPACT_ATOMS: atom_id res chain seq x y z
N MET A 1 -41.28 4.36 -23.91
CA MET A 1 -40.61 3.35 -24.74
C MET A 1 -39.42 4.02 -25.39
N ASP A 2 -38.16 3.80 -25.05
CA ASP A 2 -37.51 2.97 -24.03
C ASP A 2 -36.16 3.64 -23.73
N GLU A 3 -35.80 3.66 -22.46
CA GLU A 3 -34.42 3.91 -22.02
C GLU A 3 -33.52 2.83 -22.61
N ILE A 4 -32.46 3.22 -23.35
CA ILE A 4 -31.29 2.36 -23.49
C ILE A 4 -30.13 3.05 -22.80
N GLY A 5 -29.87 2.52 -21.61
CA GLY A 5 -28.78 2.86 -20.73
C GLY A 5 -27.43 2.70 -21.41
N GLY A 6 -26.64 3.75 -21.25
CA GLY A 6 -25.22 3.77 -21.53
C GLY A 6 -24.53 4.68 -20.53
N LYS A 7 -24.92 4.59 -19.25
CA LYS A 7 -24.13 5.17 -18.16
C LYS A 7 -22.82 4.40 -18.17
N HIS A 8 -21.81 4.92 -18.86
CA HIS A 8 -20.43 4.55 -18.63
C HIS A 8 -20.14 4.87 -17.16
N GLN A 9 -20.28 3.83 -16.36
CA GLN A 9 -20.09 3.87 -14.94
C GLN A 9 -18.63 4.21 -14.64
N ALA A 10 -18.50 4.99 -13.56
CA ALA A 10 -17.32 5.16 -12.74
C ALA A 10 -16.16 5.92 -13.40
N GLY A 11 -16.14 7.23 -13.13
CA GLY A 11 -14.88 7.84 -12.69
C GLY A 11 -14.39 7.11 -11.44
N SER A 12 -13.67 6.00 -11.60
CA SER A 12 -12.97 5.31 -10.52
C SER A 12 -11.68 6.08 -10.21
N CYS A 13 -11.83 7.27 -9.63
CA CYS A 13 -10.71 7.99 -9.02
C CYS A 13 -10.16 7.18 -7.84
N GLY A 14 -8.83 7.12 -7.76
CA GLY A 14 -8.06 6.16 -6.97
C GLY A 14 -8.42 6.12 -5.49
N GLY A 15 -8.83 4.95 -5.02
CA GLY A 15 -8.95 4.64 -3.59
C GLY A 15 -7.76 3.86 -3.08
N ALA A 16 -7.65 3.75 -1.75
CA ALA A 16 -6.62 2.96 -1.08
C ALA A 16 -6.59 1.49 -1.56
N GLY A 17 -7.75 0.92 -1.89
CA GLY A 17 -7.84 -0.44 -2.44
C GLY A 17 -7.15 -0.60 -3.80
N ALA A 18 -7.26 0.37 -4.71
CA ALA A 18 -6.56 0.30 -5.99
C ALA A 18 -5.03 0.36 -5.82
N ALA A 19 -4.55 1.17 -4.87
CA ALA A 19 -3.14 1.20 -4.49
C ALA A 19 -2.71 -0.12 -3.83
N PHE A 20 -3.57 -0.69 -2.99
CA PHE A 20 -3.32 -1.97 -2.31
C PHE A 20 -3.12 -3.10 -3.33
N ASP A 21 -4.01 -3.20 -4.32
CA ASP A 21 -4.03 -4.26 -5.34
C ASP A 21 -2.97 -4.08 -6.45
N ALA A 22 -2.38 -2.89 -6.59
CA ALA A 22 -1.42 -2.60 -7.66
C ALA A 22 -0.18 -3.51 -7.60
N MET A 23 0.14 -4.18 -8.72
CA MET A 23 1.33 -5.04 -8.84
C MET A 23 2.54 -4.31 -9.42
N ASP A 24 2.32 -3.24 -10.19
CA ASP A 24 3.40 -2.41 -10.71
C ASP A 24 3.89 -1.42 -9.62
N PRO A 25 5.20 -1.37 -9.29
CA PRO A 25 5.71 -0.51 -8.23
C PRO A 25 5.45 0.98 -8.49
N ASP A 26 5.66 1.43 -9.72
CA ASP A 26 5.54 2.85 -10.08
C ASP A 26 4.07 3.29 -10.03
N GLN A 27 3.17 2.46 -10.56
CA GLN A 27 1.73 2.65 -10.44
C GLN A 27 1.28 2.68 -8.97
N LYS A 28 1.76 1.75 -8.13
CA LYS A 28 1.42 1.74 -6.70
C LYS A 28 1.84 3.04 -6.04
N VAL A 29 3.10 3.47 -6.24
CA VAL A 29 3.62 4.72 -5.66
C VAL A 29 2.83 5.93 -6.16
N ALA A 30 2.47 5.98 -7.45
CA ALA A 30 1.65 7.06 -8.01
C ALA A 30 0.26 7.12 -7.36
N LEU A 31 -0.40 5.97 -7.21
CA LEU A 31 -1.72 5.87 -6.56
C LEU A 31 -1.65 6.27 -5.08
N VAL A 32 -0.63 5.80 -4.35
CA VAL A 32 -0.41 6.18 -2.94
C VAL A 32 -0.18 7.67 -2.79
N ARG A 33 0.63 8.28 -3.67
CA ARG A 33 0.88 9.73 -3.67
C ARG A 33 -0.36 10.55 -3.99
N ALA A 34 -1.32 9.97 -4.71
CA ALA A 34 -2.59 10.60 -5.02
C ALA A 34 -3.60 10.55 -3.84
N LEU A 35 -3.36 9.69 -2.84
CA LEU A 35 -4.22 9.62 -1.65
C LEU A 35 -4.15 10.94 -0.87
N ARG A 36 -5.30 11.36 -0.36
CA ARG A 36 -5.46 12.58 0.44
C ARG A 36 -5.97 12.23 1.82
N TRP A 37 -5.41 12.89 2.83
CA TRP A 37 -5.93 12.85 4.19
C TRP A 37 -7.22 13.70 4.27
N PRO A 38 -8.26 13.27 5.03
CA PRO A 38 -8.36 12.02 5.77
C PRO A 38 -8.58 10.81 4.86
N LEU A 39 -7.83 9.74 5.14
CA LEU A 39 -7.81 8.52 4.30
C LEU A 39 -9.12 7.73 4.37
N SER A 40 -10.00 8.01 5.34
CA SER A 40 -11.33 7.39 5.47
C SER A 40 -12.21 7.59 4.24
N ALA A 41 -12.11 8.75 3.56
CA ALA A 41 -12.83 9.01 2.32
C ALA A 41 -12.25 8.23 1.12
N SER A 42 -11.01 7.77 1.22
CA SER A 42 -10.31 6.99 0.19
C SER A 42 -10.45 5.47 0.35
N ALA A 43 -10.93 5.03 1.52
CA ALA A 43 -11.36 3.65 1.79
C ALA A 43 -12.78 3.43 1.26
N GLY A 44 -12.98 3.61 -0.05
CA GLY A 44 -14.24 3.22 -0.68
C GLY A 44 -14.50 1.72 -0.42
N ALA A 45 -15.75 1.36 -0.14
CA ALA A 45 -16.24 0.06 0.35
C ALA A 45 -15.97 -1.19 -0.53
N ARG A 46 -14.94 -1.16 -1.39
CA ARG A 46 -14.32 -2.36 -1.94
C ARG A 46 -13.32 -2.88 -0.92
N SER A 47 -13.67 -4.00 -0.30
CA SER A 47 -12.76 -4.82 0.49
C SER A 47 -11.51 -5.08 -0.36
N CYS A 48 -10.39 -4.48 0.04
CA CYS A 48 -9.08 -4.76 -0.54
C CYS A 48 -8.85 -6.28 -0.55
N SER A 49 -8.02 -6.79 -1.46
CA SER A 49 -7.68 -8.21 -1.44
C SER A 49 -7.11 -8.64 -0.08
N THR A 50 -7.02 -9.95 0.16
CA THR A 50 -6.46 -10.46 1.42
C THR A 50 -4.96 -10.15 1.57
N THR A 51 -4.27 -9.93 0.45
CA THR A 51 -2.83 -9.65 0.39
C THR A 51 -2.53 -8.53 -0.60
N PRO A 52 -1.57 -7.64 -0.31
CA PRO A 52 -1.24 -6.52 -1.18
C PRO A 52 -0.67 -7.01 -2.51
N GLY A 53 -1.00 -6.29 -3.58
CA GLY A 53 -0.47 -6.49 -4.91
C GLY A 53 1.06 -6.51 -4.88
N ARG A 54 1.63 -7.53 -5.50
CA ARG A 54 3.06 -7.81 -5.47
C ARG A 54 3.67 -7.76 -6.88
N PRO A 55 4.78 -7.03 -7.07
CA PRO A 55 5.53 -7.06 -8.31
C PRO A 55 6.06 -8.46 -8.65
N VAL A 56 6.11 -8.77 -9.94
CA VAL A 56 6.65 -10.05 -10.46
C VAL A 56 8.14 -10.20 -10.11
N ARG A 57 8.85 -9.08 -9.94
CA ARG A 57 10.26 -9.03 -9.54
C ARG A 57 10.51 -8.04 -8.42
N PRO A 58 11.51 -8.28 -7.56
CA PRO A 58 12.36 -9.47 -7.52
C PRO A 58 11.62 -10.70 -7.01
N LEU A 59 12.11 -11.88 -7.41
CA LEU A 59 11.55 -13.16 -6.98
C LEU A 59 11.72 -13.32 -5.46
N LEU A 60 10.70 -13.87 -4.79
CA LEU A 60 10.86 -14.28 -3.40
C LEU A 60 11.80 -15.49 -3.34
N VAL A 61 12.83 -15.39 -2.50
CA VAL A 61 13.73 -16.50 -2.23
C VAL A 61 13.77 -16.76 -0.73
N ASP A 62 14.09 -18.00 -0.35
CA ASP A 62 14.36 -18.36 1.04
C ASP A 62 15.49 -17.46 1.62
N PRO A 63 15.40 -16.99 2.87
CA PRO A 63 16.43 -16.18 3.51
C PRO A 63 17.85 -16.76 3.38
N LYS A 64 18.02 -18.08 3.38
CA LYS A 64 19.34 -18.73 3.23
C LYS A 64 19.94 -18.58 1.83
N ASN A 65 19.10 -18.33 0.83
CA ASN A 65 19.50 -18.11 -0.56
C ASN A 65 19.81 -16.63 -0.84
N LEU A 66 19.60 -15.74 0.15
CA LEU A 66 19.91 -14.33 -0.02
C LEU A 66 21.44 -14.12 0.00
N PRO A 67 22.01 -13.38 -0.97
CA PRO A 67 23.43 -13.09 -0.97
C PRO A 67 23.87 -12.40 0.31
N ARG A 68 25.07 -12.74 0.81
CA ARG A 68 25.67 -12.03 1.97
C ARG A 68 25.81 -10.54 1.66
N ARG A 69 25.44 -9.69 2.62
CA ARG A 69 25.54 -8.23 2.49
C ARG A 69 27.00 -7.83 2.24
N ARG A 70 27.21 -7.01 1.22
CA ARG A 70 28.52 -6.46 0.86
C ARG A 70 28.90 -5.32 1.81
N ALA A 71 30.20 -5.08 1.97
CA ALA A 71 30.69 -3.96 2.79
C ALA A 71 30.19 -2.61 2.26
N LEU A 72 29.66 -1.78 3.17
CA LEU A 72 29.12 -0.44 2.87
C LEU A 72 30.17 0.55 2.34
N THR A 73 31.46 0.26 2.53
CA THR A 73 32.58 1.05 2.02
C THR A 73 32.70 0.97 0.49
N THR A 74 32.08 -0.02 -0.15
CA THR A 74 32.10 -0.18 -1.61
C THR A 74 30.89 0.49 -2.28
N VAL A 75 31.04 0.92 -3.53
CA VAL A 75 29.91 1.42 -4.35
C VAL A 75 28.79 0.37 -4.43
N ALA A 76 29.14 -0.89 -4.71
CA ALA A 76 28.16 -1.97 -4.80
C ALA A 76 27.44 -2.25 -3.47
N GLY A 77 28.12 -2.14 -2.33
CA GLY A 77 27.50 -2.26 -1.02
C GLY A 77 26.50 -1.15 -0.72
N ARG A 78 26.79 0.09 -1.13
CA ARG A 78 25.85 1.21 -1.02
C ARG A 78 24.59 1.01 -1.88
N PHE A 79 24.73 0.53 -3.11
CA PHE A 79 23.57 0.18 -3.94
C PHE A 79 22.74 -0.96 -3.34
N ALA A 80 23.39 -1.99 -2.78
CA ALA A 80 22.69 -3.07 -2.09
C ALA A 80 21.91 -2.57 -0.86
N LEU A 81 22.47 -1.60 -0.12
CA LEU A 81 21.76 -0.95 1.00
C LEU A 81 20.54 -0.16 0.51
N LEU A 82 20.70 0.68 -0.51
CA LEU A 82 19.58 1.45 -1.08
C LEU A 82 18.47 0.51 -1.58
N HIS A 83 18.83 -0.57 -2.26
CA HIS A 83 17.88 -1.58 -2.70
C HIS A 83 17.11 -2.22 -1.53
N ALA A 84 17.81 -2.58 -0.45
CA ALA A 84 17.18 -3.13 0.74
C ALA A 84 16.22 -2.11 1.39
N LEU A 85 16.62 -0.84 1.46
CA LEU A 85 15.77 0.24 1.97
C LEU A 85 14.51 0.38 1.11
N THR A 86 14.62 0.38 -0.22
CA THR A 86 13.46 0.43 -1.13
C THR A 86 12.47 -0.70 -0.87
N HIS A 87 12.92 -1.92 -0.58
CA HIS A 87 12.02 -3.03 -0.20
C HIS A 87 11.35 -2.83 1.15
N ILE A 88 12.07 -2.30 2.15
CA ILE A 88 11.51 -1.99 3.46
C ILE A 88 10.41 -0.93 3.31
N GLU A 89 10.67 0.15 2.58
CA GLU A 89 9.71 1.22 2.31
C GLU A 89 8.49 0.72 1.53
N PHE A 90 8.71 -0.12 0.50
CA PHE A 90 7.61 -0.70 -0.26
C PHE A 90 6.72 -1.61 0.60
N ASN A 91 7.32 -2.39 1.50
CA ASN A 91 6.57 -3.18 2.47
C ASN A 91 5.82 -2.30 3.47
N ALA A 92 6.41 -1.19 3.93
CA ALA A 92 5.74 -0.23 4.81
C ALA A 92 4.51 0.40 4.14
N ILE A 93 4.60 0.76 2.85
CA ILE A 93 3.45 1.22 2.05
C ILE A 93 2.34 0.17 2.03
N ASN A 94 2.68 -1.10 1.77
CA ASN A 94 1.71 -2.19 1.76
C ASN A 94 1.02 -2.37 3.12
N LEU A 95 1.79 -2.28 4.22
CA LEU A 95 1.25 -2.36 5.59
C LEU A 95 0.33 -1.18 5.91
N ALA A 96 0.70 0.04 5.50
CA ALA A 96 -0.14 1.22 5.69
C ALA A 96 -1.47 1.11 4.92
N LEU A 97 -1.42 0.64 3.67
CA LEU A 97 -2.61 0.38 2.87
C LEU A 97 -3.48 -0.73 3.49
N ASP A 98 -2.87 -1.82 3.98
CA ASP A 98 -3.59 -2.88 4.70
C ASP A 98 -4.33 -2.32 5.92
N ALA A 99 -3.68 -1.44 6.70
CA ALA A 99 -4.30 -0.81 7.85
C ALA A 99 -5.50 0.07 7.47
N ILE A 100 -5.36 0.89 6.41
CA ILE A 100 -6.47 1.72 5.88
C ILE A 100 -7.64 0.85 5.43
N CYS A 101 -7.35 -0.29 4.80
CA CYS A 101 -8.35 -1.24 4.31
C CYS A 101 -9.06 -2.00 5.43
N ARG A 102 -8.33 -2.45 6.46
CA ARG A 102 -8.87 -3.30 7.54
C ARG A 102 -9.50 -2.53 8.68
N PHE A 103 -9.05 -1.30 8.91
CA PHE A 103 -9.44 -0.48 10.05
C PHE A 103 -10.02 0.87 9.61
N PRO A 104 -11.11 0.87 8.81
CA PRO A 104 -11.74 2.11 8.39
C PRO A 104 -12.26 2.87 9.63
N GLY A 105 -11.99 4.18 9.69
CA GLY A 105 -12.42 5.03 10.80
C GLY A 105 -11.47 5.08 11.99
N LEU A 106 -10.33 4.36 11.98
CA LEU A 106 -9.28 4.57 12.98
C LEU A 106 -8.35 5.75 12.63
N PRO A 107 -7.83 6.48 13.65
CA PRO A 107 -8.06 6.28 15.06
C PRO A 107 -9.17 7.20 15.58
N ASP A 108 -10.42 6.73 15.62
CA ASP A 108 -11.48 7.38 16.41
C ASP A 108 -11.32 7.13 17.93
N SER A 109 -10.08 6.95 18.41
CA SER A 109 -9.79 7.11 19.83
C SER A 109 -9.65 8.60 20.13
N LYS A 110 -10.78 9.26 20.36
CA LYS A 110 -10.79 10.05 21.60
C LYS A 110 -10.49 9.02 22.69
N PRO A 111 -9.45 9.16 23.53
CA PRO A 111 -9.45 8.39 24.76
C PRO A 111 -10.78 8.73 25.42
N GLU A 112 -11.73 7.79 25.44
CA GLU A 112 -12.83 7.90 26.38
C GLU A 112 -12.16 8.13 27.72
N GLU A 113 -12.58 9.21 28.35
CA GLU A 113 -12.06 9.59 29.65
C GLU A 113 -12.04 8.35 30.52
N ALA A 114 -10.83 7.98 30.94
CA ALA A 114 -10.64 7.37 32.23
C ALA A 114 -11.07 8.40 33.30
N CYS A 115 -12.34 8.80 33.28
CA CYS A 115 -13.02 9.32 34.45
C CYS A 115 -13.37 8.06 35.24
N LEU A 116 -12.37 7.59 35.98
CA LEU A 116 -12.61 6.89 37.22
C LEU A 116 -13.41 7.86 38.08
N ASP A 117 -14.72 7.64 38.16
CA ASP A 117 -15.51 7.92 39.34
C ASP A 117 -15.95 6.58 39.95
#